data_AF-A0A392SJ48-F1
#
_entry.id   AF-A0A392SJ48-F1
#
_cell.length_a   1.000
_cell.length_b   1.000
_cell.length_c   1.000
_cell.angle_alpha   90.00
_cell.angle_beta   90.00
_cell.angle_gamma   90.00
#
_symmetry.space_group_name_H-M   'P 1'
#
loop_
_entity.id
_entity.type
_entity.pdbx_description
1 polymer ?
#
loop_
_entity_poly.entity_id
_entity_poly.type
_entity_poly.pdbx_seq_one_letter_code
_entity_poly.pdbx_strand_id
1 'polypeptide(L)'
;CNFNHVLDFLRYLDQFGKTKVHSQDCIFFGQPTPPAPCACPLKQAWGSLDALIGRLRAAYEENGGSLETNPFAGGAIRVYLREVKDSQQKARGIPYKKKKKK
;
A
#
# COMPACT_ATOMS: atom_id res chain seq x y z
N CYS A 1 -20.05 -6.53 -6.28
CA CYS A 1 -18.62 -6.13 -6.35
C CYS A 1 -17.80 -7.32 -5.86
N ASN A 2 -16.94 -7.91 -6.69
CA ASN A 2 -16.08 -9.03 -6.27
C ASN A 2 -14.67 -8.51 -5.90
N PHE A 3 -13.92 -9.22 -5.07
CA PHE A 3 -12.61 -8.77 -4.57
C PHE A 3 -11.60 -8.43 -5.68
N ASN A 4 -11.75 -9.03 -6.87
CA ASN A 4 -10.93 -8.71 -8.04
C ASN A 4 -11.06 -7.23 -8.45
N HIS A 5 -12.28 -6.68 -8.46
CA HIS A 5 -12.47 -5.26 -8.78
C HIS A 5 -11.81 -4.34 -7.74
N VAL A 6 -11.82 -4.76 -6.46
CA VAL A 6 -11.14 -4.01 -5.39
C VAL A 6 -9.63 -4.03 -5.61
N LEU A 7 -9.05 -5.17 -5.97
CA LEU A 7 -7.62 -5.27 -6.29
C LEU A 7 -7.24 -4.39 -7.48
N ASP A 8 -8.00 -4.44 -8.57
CA ASP A 8 -7.71 -3.63 -9.75
C ASP A 8 -7.84 -2.14 -9.47
N PHE A 9 -8.84 -1.75 -8.67
CA PHE A 9 -8.95 -0.38 -8.19
C PHE A 9 -7.74 0.05 -7.35
N LEU A 10 -7.25 -0.79 -6.44
CA LEU A 10 -6.06 -0.49 -5.66
C LEU A 10 -4.79 -0.37 -6.51
N ARG A 11 -4.63 -1.24 -7.53
CA ARG A 11 -3.51 -1.18 -8.48
C ARG A 11 -3.56 0.08 -9.35
N TYR A 12 -4.76 0.48 -9.74
CA TYR A 12 -4.98 1.74 -10.46
C TYR A 12 -4.61 2.94 -9.59
N LEU A 13 -5.11 3.00 -8.35
CA LEU A 13 -4.79 4.08 -7.41
C LEU A 13 -3.30 4.18 -7.08
N ASP A 14 -2.58 3.05 -7.09
CA ASP A 14 -1.15 3.03 -6.83
C ASP A 14 -0.35 3.88 -7.83
N GLN A 15 -0.87 4.13 -9.04
CA GLN A 15 -0.16 4.90 -10.09
C GLN A 15 -0.10 6.41 -9.83
N PHE A 16 -0.99 6.94 -8.99
CA PHE A 16 -1.16 8.39 -8.78
C PHE A 16 -0.59 8.89 -7.45
N GLY A 17 0.28 8.12 -6.83
CA GLY A 17 0.86 8.51 -5.55
C GLY A 17 2.02 9.49 -5.65
N LYS A 18 2.53 9.87 -4.48
CA LYS A 18 3.66 10.81 -4.33
C LYS A 18 4.91 10.15 -3.73
N THR A 19 4.84 8.86 -3.41
CA THR A 19 5.96 8.16 -2.79
C THR A 19 6.89 7.65 -3.87
N LYS A 20 8.16 8.07 -3.87
CA LYS A 20 9.16 7.48 -4.75
C LYS A 20 9.45 6.03 -4.32
N VAL A 21 9.28 5.09 -5.25
CA VAL A 21 9.57 3.67 -5.03
C VAL A 21 10.62 3.26 -6.04
N HIS A 22 11.85 3.08 -5.55
CA HIS A 22 13.00 2.72 -6.36
C HIS A 22 12.86 1.28 -6.91
N SER A 23 13.11 1.11 -8.21
CA SER A 23 13.26 -0.21 -8.82
C SER A 23 14.50 -0.90 -8.25
N GLN A 24 14.54 -2.24 -8.26
CA GLN A 24 15.68 -3.00 -7.74
C GLN A 24 17.01 -2.62 -8.40
N ASP A 25 16.98 -2.27 -9.69
CA ASP A 25 18.16 -1.84 -10.46
C ASP A 25 18.54 -0.36 -10.26
N CYS A 26 17.83 0.36 -9.40
CA CYS A 26 18.14 1.76 -9.11
C CYS A 26 19.30 1.87 -8.12
N ILE A 27 20.27 2.74 -8.39
CA ILE A 27 21.40 3.03 -7.48
C ILE A 27 20.97 3.53 -6.10
N PHE A 28 19.75 4.07 -5.98
CA PHE A 28 19.17 4.56 -4.73
C PHE A 28 18.27 3.53 -4.05
N PHE A 29 18.15 2.30 -4.56
CA PHE A 29 17.37 1.26 -3.91
C PHE A 29 17.89 1.01 -2.50
N GLY A 30 16.99 1.07 -1.51
CA GLY A 30 17.37 0.91 -0.12
C GLY A 30 18.01 2.14 0.52
N GLN A 31 18.03 3.31 -0.14
CA GLN A 31 18.54 4.56 0.42
C GLN A 31 17.40 5.45 0.94
N PRO A 32 17.34 5.75 2.26
CA PRO A 32 16.28 6.60 2.84
C PRO A 32 16.30 8.06 2.38
N THR A 33 17.49 8.57 2.11
CA THR A 33 17.76 9.97 1.77
C THR A 33 18.65 10.02 0.52
N PRO A 34 18.10 9.74 -0.67
CA PRO A 34 18.89 9.73 -1.89
C PRO A 34 19.45 11.13 -2.19
N PRO A 35 20.75 11.26 -2.52
CA PRO A 35 21.40 12.56 -2.73
C PRO A 35 21.03 13.23 -4.07
N ALA A 36 20.38 12.51 -4.98
CA ALA A 36 19.99 12.99 -6.30
C ALA A 36 18.66 12.36 -6.76
N PRO A 37 17.93 12.96 -7.72
CA PRO A 37 16.69 12.41 -8.25
C PRO A 37 16.92 11.16 -9.12
N CYS A 38 15.87 10.37 -9.33
CA CYS A 38 15.84 9.26 -10.29
C CYS A 38 14.49 9.16 -11.01
N ALA A 39 14.50 8.44 -12.13
CA ALA A 39 13.32 8.19 -12.97
C ALA A 39 12.37 7.10 -12.44
N CYS A 40 12.63 6.54 -11.25
CA CYS A 40 11.74 5.53 -10.66
C CYS A 40 10.32 6.08 -10.46
N PRO A 41 9.29 5.23 -10.55
CA PRO A 41 7.90 5.67 -10.49
C PRO A 41 7.54 6.28 -9.13
N LEU A 42 6.54 7.15 -9.15
CA LEU A 42 5.83 7.54 -7.94
C LEU A 42 4.67 6.57 -7.75
N LYS A 43 4.50 6.12 -6.50
CA LYS A 43 3.45 5.18 -6.10
C LYS A 43 2.70 5.66 -4.86
N GLN A 44 1.51 5.13 -4.63
CA GLN A 44 0.72 5.47 -3.45
C GLN A 44 1.45 4.95 -2.22
N ALA A 45 1.51 5.74 -1.14
CA ALA A 45 2.12 5.24 0.09
C ALA A 45 1.33 4.04 0.59
N TRP A 46 2.01 2.96 1.01
CA TRP A 46 1.35 1.80 1.60
C TRP A 46 0.33 2.19 2.67
N GLY A 47 0.70 3.11 3.58
CA GLY A 47 -0.18 3.57 4.66
C GLY A 47 -1.46 4.27 4.16
N SER A 48 -1.42 4.92 3.00
CA SER A 48 -2.61 5.53 2.38
C SER A 48 -3.55 4.48 1.80
N LEU A 49 -3.01 3.44 1.16
CA LEU A 49 -3.81 2.32 0.65
C LEU A 49 -4.45 1.53 1.80
N ASP A 50 -3.70 1.25 2.85
CA ASP A 50 -4.17 0.56 4.05
C ASP A 50 -5.30 1.36 4.75
N ALA A 51 -5.10 2.66 4.93
CA ALA A 51 -6.11 3.53 5.51
C ALA A 51 -7.39 3.62 4.65
N LEU A 52 -7.26 3.64 3.32
CA LEU A 52 -8.40 3.62 2.41
C LEU A 52 -9.20 2.32 2.56
N ILE A 53 -8.53 1.16 2.55
CA ILE A 53 -9.19 -0.14 2.76
C ILE A 53 -9.87 -0.21 4.13
N GLY A 54 -9.22 0.31 5.17
CA GLY A 54 -9.82 0.39 6.51
C GLY A 54 -11.12 1.19 6.51
N ARG A 55 -11.14 2.37 5.87
CA ARG A 55 -12.36 3.19 5.75
C ARG A 55 -13.45 2.51 4.91
N LEU A 56 -13.09 1.85 3.82
CA LEU A 56 -14.06 1.14 2.97
C LEU A 56 -14.67 -0.08 3.67
N ARG A 57 -13.89 -0.80 4.49
CA ARG A 57 -14.42 -1.87 5.34
C ARG A 57 -15.46 -1.34 6.32
N ALA A 58 -15.11 -0.29 7.07
CA ALA A 58 -16.01 0.34 8.04
C ALA A 58 -17.28 0.85 7.37
N ALA A 59 -17.15 1.58 6.27
CA ALA A 59 -18.30 2.09 5.52
C ALA A 59 -19.22 0.95 5.01
N TYR A 60 -18.66 -0.19 4.58
CA TYR A 60 -19.48 -1.33 4.14
C TYR A 60 -20.33 -1.90 5.29
N GLU A 61 -19.74 -2.03 6.49
CA GLU A 61 -20.43 -2.53 7.69
C GLU A 61 -21.47 -1.54 8.20
N GLU A 62 -21.15 -0.24 8.21
CA GLU A 62 -22.07 0.84 8.58
C GLU A 62 -23.29 0.92 7.65
N ASN A 63 -23.16 0.47 6.41
CA ASN A 63 -24.26 0.37 5.43
C ASN A 63 -24.98 -1.00 5.48
N GLY A 64 -24.86 -1.76 6.57
CA GLY A 64 -25.56 -3.02 6.79
C GLY A 64 -24.90 -4.25 6.14
N GLY A 65 -23.68 -4.12 5.62
CA GLY A 65 -22.91 -5.22 5.06
C GLY A 65 -22.35 -6.14 6.16
N SER A 66 -22.32 -7.45 5.91
CA SER A 66 -21.74 -8.41 6.85
C SER A 66 -20.21 -8.51 6.74
N LEU A 67 -19.54 -8.83 7.84
CA LEU A 67 -18.09 -9.08 7.88
C LEU A 67 -17.66 -10.21 6.92
N GLU A 68 -18.46 -11.27 6.86
CA GLU A 68 -18.21 -12.48 6.06
C GLU A 68 -18.24 -12.18 4.56
N THR A 69 -19.13 -11.30 4.12
CA THR A 69 -19.32 -10.93 2.70
C THR A 69 -18.56 -9.68 2.29
N ASN A 70 -17.78 -9.07 3.19
CA ASN A 70 -17.13 -7.80 2.95
C ASN A 70 -16.02 -7.94 1.89
N PRO A 71 -16.17 -7.35 0.68
CA PRO A 71 -15.21 -7.53 -0.41
C PRO A 71 -13.86 -6.88 -0.11
N PHE A 72 -13.83 -5.91 0.80
CA PHE A 72 -12.60 -5.24 1.24
C PHE A 72 -11.84 -6.06 2.29
N ALA A 73 -12.49 -7.03 2.95
CA ALA A 73 -11.91 -7.88 3.99
C ALA A 73 -11.21 -9.15 3.45
N GLY A 74 -11.34 -9.41 2.15
CA GLY A 74 -10.84 -10.61 1.47
C GLY A 74 -9.33 -10.84 1.62
N GLY A 75 -8.93 -12.12 1.66
CA GLY A 75 -7.53 -12.53 1.86
C GLY A 75 -6.57 -11.96 0.82
N ALA A 76 -6.99 -11.91 -0.45
CA ALA A 76 -6.16 -11.38 -1.54
C ALA A 76 -5.81 -9.89 -1.35
N ILE A 77 -6.72 -9.09 -0.78
CA ILE A 77 -6.45 -7.68 -0.43
C ILE A 77 -5.36 -7.58 0.63
N ARG A 78 -5.40 -8.47 1.64
CA ARG A 78 -4.39 -8.49 2.72
C ARG A 78 -3.02 -8.89 2.18
N VAL A 79 -2.96 -9.85 1.27
CA VAL A 79 -1.72 -10.26 0.61
C VAL A 79 -1.15 -9.12 -0.21
N TYR A 80 -1.96 -8.48 -1.05
CA TYR A 80 -1.54 -7.33 -1.85
C TYR A 80 -0.97 -6.19 -0.99
N LEU A 81 -1.66 -5.80 0.09
CA LEU A 81 -1.18 -4.74 0.99
C LEU A 81 0.15 -5.13 1.67
N ARG A 82 0.36 -6.41 2.00
CA ARG A 82 1.63 -6.90 2.53
C ARG A 82 2.76 -6.80 1.50
N GLU A 83 2.52 -7.24 0.27
CA GLU A 83 3.51 -7.17 -0.81
C GLU A 83 3.92 -5.73 -1.13
N VAL A 84 2.94 -4.82 -1.20
CA VAL A 84 3.20 -3.38 -1.40
C VAL A 84 4.03 -2.83 -0.25
N LYS A 85 3.71 -3.18 1.00
CA LYS A 85 4.47 -2.77 2.17
C LYS A 85 5.93 -3.22 2.07
N ASP A 86 6.16 -4.50 1.84
CA ASP A 86 7.50 -5.09 1.82
C ASP A 86 8.33 -4.52 0.66
N SER A 87 7.72 -4.36 -0.52
CA SER A 87 8.36 -3.76 -1.69
C SER A 87 8.77 -2.30 -1.40
N GLN A 88 7.87 -1.48 -0.87
CA GLN A 88 8.17 -0.08 -0.55
C GLN A 88 9.21 0.07 0.55
N GLN A 89 9.17 -0.79 1.59
CA GLN A 89 10.16 -0.76 2.67
C GLN A 89 11.56 -1.05 2.16
N LYS A 90 11.72 -2.09 1.33
CA LYS A 90 13.02 -2.43 0.71
C LYS A 90 13.48 -1.30 -0.22
N ALA A 91 12.61 -0.84 -1.11
CA ALA A 91 12.94 0.18 -2.10
C ALA A 91 13.38 1.51 -1.48
N ARG A 92 12.77 1.91 -0.36
CA ARG A 92 13.05 3.20 0.31
C ARG A 92 14.10 3.08 1.41
N GLY A 93 14.51 1.87 1.79
CA GLY A 93 15.52 1.66 2.84
C GLY A 93 15.09 2.09 4.24
N ILE A 94 13.81 2.40 4.49
CA ILE A 94 13.37 2.93 5.78
C ILE A 94 13.44 1.80 6.81
N PRO A 95 14.36 1.85 7.80
CA PRO A 95 14.38 0.85 8.85
C PRO A 95 13.07 0.94 9.63
N TYR A 96 12.41 -0.20 9.83
CA TYR A 96 11.20 -0.27 10.64
C TYR A 96 11.54 0.01 12.11
N LYS A 97 11.57 1.29 12.52
CA LYS A 97 11.52 1.65 13.93
C LYS A 97 10.09 1.40 14.40
N LYS A 98 9.87 0.22 14.99
CA LYS A 98 8.65 -0.11 15.73
C LYS A 98 8.53 0.94 16.85
N LYS A 99 7.72 1.98 16.65
CA LYS A 99 7.37 2.90 17.75
C LYS A 99 6.68 2.04 18.81
N LYS A 100 7.35 1.80 19.94
CA LYS A 100 6.68 1.28 21.15
C LYS A 100 5.58 2.29 21.47
N LYS A 101 4.32 1.86 21.43
CA LYS A 101 3.22 2.65 21.98
C LYS A 101 3.57 2.92 23.44
N LYS A 102 3.56 4.20 23.83
CA LYS A 102 3.61 4.61 25.23
C LYS A 102 2.26 4.32 25.87
#